data_AF-A0A7C2S1Y9-F1
#
_entry.id   AF-A0A7C2S1Y9-F1
#
_cell.length_a   1.000
_cell.length_b   1.000
_cell.length_c   1.000
_cell.angle_alpha   90.00
_cell.angle_beta   90.00
_cell.angle_gamma   90.00
#
_symmetry.space_group_name_H-M   'P 1'
#
loop_
_entity.id
_entity.type
_entity.pdbx_description
1 polymer ?
#
loop_
_entity_poly.entity_id
_entity_poly.type
_entity_poly.pdbx_seq_one_letter_code
_entity_poly.pdbx_strand_id
1 'polypeptide(L)' 'MDKTIWLELLAGGFEEKLTELYEQFQRGECSLGYMAEQLGITTWELYELLEQRGLRTTNL' A
#
# COMPACT_ATOMS: atom_id res chain seq x y z
N MET A 1 3.72 -7.24 26.61
CA MET A 1 3.23 -6.22 25.67
C MET A 1 1.95 -6.77 25.08
N ASP A 2 0.87 -5.98 25.02
CA ASP A 2 -0.43 -6.44 24.52
C ASP A 2 -0.34 -6.75 23.02
N LYS A 3 -0.90 -7.89 22.60
CA LYS A 3 -0.93 -8.32 21.19
C LYS A 3 -1.73 -7.34 20.31
N THR A 4 -2.72 -6.66 20.90
CA THR A 4 -3.58 -5.67 20.25
C THR A 4 -2.80 -4.43 19.88
N ILE A 5 -1.99 -3.90 20.81
CA ILE A 5 -1.13 -2.73 20.58
C ILE A 5 -0.14 -3.01 19.43
N TRP A 6 0.42 -4.22 19.35
CA TRP A 6 1.28 -4.63 18.23
C TRP A 6 0.55 -4.62 16.88
N LEU A 7 -0.69 -5.14 16.83
CA LEU A 7 -1.48 -5.18 15.61
C LEU A 7 -1.88 -3.78 15.14
N GLU A 8 -2.21 -2.88 16.07
CA GLU A 8 -2.50 -1.48 15.77
C GLU A 8 -1.28 -0.74 15.23
N LEU A 9 -0.09 -0.97 15.81
CA LEU A 9 1.18 -0.42 15.30
C LEU A 9 1.52 -0.93 13.90
N LEU A 10 1.32 -2.23 13.65
CA LEU A 10 1.53 -2.82 12.34
C LEU A 10 0.54 -2.28 11.30
N ALA A 11 -0.74 -2.15 11.67
CA ALA A 11 -1.75 -1.57 10.81
C ALA A 11 -1.45 -0.09 10.51
N GLY A 12 -1.08 0.71 11.52
CA GLY A 12 -0.72 2.11 11.35
C GLY A 12 0.49 2.29 10.42
N GLY A 13 1.55 1.52 10.64
CA GLY A 13 2.74 1.57 9.78
C GLY A 13 2.47 1.07 8.35
N PHE A 14 1.55 0.12 8.18
CA PHE A 14 1.11 -0.32 6.86
C PHE A 14 0.35 0.79 6.13
N GLU A 15 -0.61 1.45 6.78
CA GLU A 15 -1.41 2.53 6.18
C GLU A 15 -0.56 3.74 5.78
N GLU A 16 0.39 4.11 6.63
CA GLU A 16 1.31 5.22 6.36
C GLU A 16 2.18 4.91 5.13
N LYS A 17 2.78 3.72 5.09
CA LYS A 17 3.60 3.27 3.95
C LYS A 17 2.77 3.14 2.66
N LEU A 18 1.55 2.63 2.75
CA LEU A 18 0.62 2.54 1.62
C LEU A 18 0.32 3.92 1.04
N THR A 19 0.05 4.90 1.90
CA THR A 19 -0.25 6.28 1.50
C THR A 19 0.94 6.91 0.77
N GLU A 20 2.13 6.83 1.36
CA GLU A 20 3.36 7.37 0.76
C GLU A 20 3.67 6.76 -0.61
N LEU A 21 3.61 5.43 -0.72
CA LEU A 21 3.88 4.74 -1.98
C LEU A 21 2.81 5.02 -3.04
N TYR A 22 1.55 5.14 -2.63
CA TYR A 22 0.47 5.47 -3.56
C TYR A 22 0.63 6.88 -4.13
N GLU A 23 1.06 7.86 -3.32
CA GLU A 23 1.37 9.21 -3.83
C GLU A 23 2.52 9.21 -4.84
N GLN A 24 3.60 8.47 -4.56
CA GLN A 24 4.72 8.30 -5.49
C GLN A 24 4.26 7.65 -6.80
N PHE A 25 3.42 6.61 -6.71
CA PHE A 25 2.84 5.95 -7.88
C PHE A 25 2.00 6.91 -8.74
N GLN A 26 1.14 7.72 -8.11
CA GLN A 26 0.32 8.73 -8.79
C GLN A 26 1.17 9.82 -9.47
N ARG A 27 2.37 10.12 -8.96
CA ARG A 27 3.33 11.04 -9.58
C ARG A 27 4.19 10.39 -10.66
N GLY A 28 4.07 9.07 -10.87
CA GLY A 28 4.91 8.31 -11.78
C GLY A 28 6.35 8.11 -11.29
N GLU A 29 6.60 8.33 -9.99
CA GLU A 29 7.91 8.17 -9.36
C GLU A 29 8.25 6.70 -9.10
N CYS A 30 7.23 5.82 -9.03
CA CYS A 30 7.41 4.39 -8.91
C CYS A 30 6.36 3.59 -9.71
N SER A 31 6.63 2.30 -9.92
CA SER A 31 5.70 1.38 -10.58
C SER A 31 4.81 0.66 -9.56
N LEU A 32 3.67 0.15 -10.02
CA LEU A 32 2.77 -0.68 -9.20
C LEU A 32 3.48 -1.93 -8.64
N GLY A 33 4.38 -2.53 -9.43
CA GLY A 33 5.17 -3.68 -9.00
C GLY A 33 6.16 -3.33 -7.88
N TYR A 34 6.82 -2.17 -7.97
CA TYR A 34 7.69 -1.66 -6.90
C TYR A 34 6.90 -1.41 -5.61
N MET A 35 5.71 -0.81 -5.71
CA MET A 35 4.85 -0.57 -4.57
C MET A 35 4.46 -1.88 -3.85
N ALA A 36 4.10 -2.92 -4.61
CA ALA A 36 3.76 -4.24 -4.06
C ALA A 36 4.95 -4.86 -3.31
N GLU A 37 6.14 -4.82 -3.91
CA GLU A 37 7.38 -5.29 -3.29
C GLU A 37 7.67 -4.57 -1.96
N GLN A 38 7.51 -3.24 -1.93
CA GLN A 38 7.73 -2.45 -0.71
C GLN A 38 6.72 -2.77 0.40
N LEU A 39 5.48 -3.09 0.04
CA LEU A 39 4.44 -3.48 1.01
C LEU A 39 4.54 -4.96 1.42
N GLY A 40 5.42 -5.74 0.79
CA GLY A 40 5.57 -7.17 1.07
C GLY A 40 4.38 -8.01 0.61
N ILE A 41 3.64 -7.53 -0.39
CA ILE A 41 2.46 -8.20 -0.97
C ILE A 41 2.68 -8.43 -2.46
N THR A 42 1.85 -9.27 -3.05
CA THR A 42 1.81 -9.47 -4.50
C THR A 42 1.14 -8.30 -5.21
N THR A 43 1.46 -8.10 -6.50
CA THR A 43 0.79 -7.08 -7.32
C THR A 43 -0.72 -7.30 -7.43
N TRP A 44 -1.19 -8.56 -7.33
CA TRP A 44 -2.61 -8.90 -7.34
C TRP A 44 -3.31 -8.46 -6.04
N GLU A 45 -2.71 -8.73 -4.88
CA GLU A 45 -3.21 -8.25 -3.58
C GLU A 45 -3.23 -6.72 -3.53
N LEU A 46 -2.21 -6.06 -4.09
CA LEU A 46 -2.20 -4.61 -4.19
C LEU A 46 -3.33 -4.09 -5.11
N TYR A 47 -3.59 -4.76 -6.23
CA TYR A 47 -4.69 -4.39 -7.13
C TYR A 47 -6.04 -4.47 -6.41
N GLU A 48 -6.33 -5.59 -5.75
CA GLU A 48 -7.57 -5.76 -4.98
C GLU A 48 -7.69 -4.72 -3.86
N LEU A 49 -6.59 -4.45 -3.15
CA LEU A 49 -6.57 -3.47 -2.07
C LEU A 49 -6.88 -2.05 -2.59
N LEU A 50 -6.32 -1.66 -3.72
CA LEU A 50 -6.58 -0.36 -4.33
C LEU A 50 -8.02 -0.29 -4.86
N GLU A 51 -8.51 -1.34 -5.52
CA GLU A 51 -9.88 -1.43 -6.03
C GLU A 51 -10.93 -1.33 -4.92
N GLN A 52 -10.75 -2.08 -3.83
CA GLN A 52 -11.63 -2.03 -2.65
C GLN A 52 -11.69 -0.64 -2.01
N ARG A 53 -10.63 0.16 -2.17
CA ARG A 53 -10.52 1.54 -1.68
C ARG A 53 -10.93 2.59 -2.71
N GLY A 54 -11.35 2.18 -3.91
CA GLY A 54 -11.69 3.09 -5.01
C GLY A 54 -10.50 3.88 -5.56
N LEU A 55 -9.28 3.40 -5.31
CA LEU A 55 -8.03 4.02 -5.76
C LEU A 55 -7.67 3.52 -7.17
N ARG A 56 -7.11 4.42 -7.98
CA ARG A 56 -6.79 4.12 -9.38
C ARG A 56 -5.49 3.31 -9.45
N THR A 57 -5.49 2.26 -10.26
CA THR A 57 -4.32 1.40 -10.52
C THR A 57 -3.56 1.80 -11.79
N THR A 58 -3.97 2.90 -12.45
CA THR A 58 -3.30 3.52 -13.59
C THR A 58 -2.94 4.96 -13.24
N ASN A 59 -1.73 5.37 -13.60
CA ASN A 59 -1.18 6.71 -13.36
C ASN A 59 -1.18 7.61 -14.63
N LEU A 60 -2.06 7.28 -15.60
CA LEU A 60 -2.28 8.01 -16.84
C LEU A 60 -3.71 8.53 -16.90
#